data_AF-J3QRE2-F1
#
_entry.id   AF-J3QRE2-F1
#
_cell.length_a   1.000
_cell.length_b   1.000
_cell.length_c   1.000
_cell.angle_alpha   90.00
_cell.angle_beta   90.00
_cell.angle_gamma   90.00
#
_symmetry.space_group_name_H-M   'P 1'
#
loop_
_entity.id
_entity.type
_entity.pdbx_description
1 polymer ?
#
loop_
_entity_poly.entity_id
_entity_poly.type
_entity_poly.pdbx_seq_one_letter_code
_entity_poly.pdbx_strand_id
1 'polypeptide(L)'
;MGTLMGVYLPCLQNIFGVILFLRLTWMVGTAGVLQALLIVLICCCCTLLTAISMSAIATNGVVPAGGSYFMISRSLGPEFGGAVGLCFYLGTTFAAAMYILGAIEILLTYIAPPAAIFYPSGAHDTSNATLNNMRVYGTIFLTFMTLVVFVGVKYVNKFASLFLACVIISILSIYAGG
;
A
#
# COMPACT_ATOMS: atom_id res chain seq x y z
N MET A 1 1.90 -14.08 -20.17
CA MET A 1 1.02 -14.28 -18.99
C MET A 1 -0.42 -14.05 -19.40
N GLY A 2 -1.38 -14.80 -18.86
CA GLY A 2 -2.81 -14.57 -19.08
C GLY A 2 -3.33 -13.37 -18.27
N THR A 3 -4.58 -12.97 -18.50
CA THR A 3 -5.23 -11.83 -17.84
C THR A 3 -5.30 -11.97 -16.31
N LEU A 4 -5.66 -13.16 -15.82
CA LEU A 4 -5.78 -13.45 -14.39
C LEU A 4 -4.44 -13.37 -13.65
N MET A 5 -3.45 -14.18 -14.07
CA MET A 5 -2.14 -14.20 -13.41
C MET A 5 -1.28 -12.96 -13.69
N GLY A 6 -1.42 -12.36 -14.87
CA GLY A 6 -0.55 -11.26 -15.30
C GLY A 6 -1.03 -9.87 -14.90
N VAL A 7 -2.33 -9.67 -14.70
CA VAL A 7 -2.91 -8.34 -14.43
C VAL A 7 -3.77 -8.35 -13.19
N TYR A 8 -4.76 -9.24 -13.10
CA TYR A 8 -5.75 -9.21 -12.02
C TYR A 8 -5.13 -9.47 -10.63
N LEU A 9 -4.36 -10.55 -10.48
CA LEU A 9 -3.74 -10.90 -9.19
C LEU A 9 -2.72 -9.85 -8.70
N PRO A 10 -1.79 -9.35 -9.54
CA PRO A 10 -0.89 -8.27 -9.14
C PRO A 10 -1.62 -6.96 -8.80
N CYS A 11 -2.69 -6.61 -9.53
CA CYS A 11 -3.48 -5.42 -9.23
C CYS A 11 -4.20 -5.54 -7.88
N LEU A 12 -4.85 -6.67 -7.60
CA LEU A 12 -5.47 -6.91 -6.30
C LEU A 12 -4.47 -6.82 -5.14
N GLN A 13 -3.29 -7.40 -5.32
CA GLN A 13 -2.24 -7.38 -4.30
C GLN A 13 -1.78 -5.98 -3.93
N ASN A 14 -1.74 -5.05 -4.90
CA ASN A 14 -1.31 -3.67 -4.65
C ASN A 14 -2.42 -2.79 -4.07
N ILE A 15 -3.70 -3.12 -4.30
CA ILE A 15 -4.84 -2.36 -3.77
C ILE A 15 -5.08 -2.70 -2.30
N PHE A 16 -5.04 -3.99 -1.95
CA PHE A 16 -5.23 -4.41 -0.56
C PHE A 16 -4.00 -4.07 0.27
N GLY A 17 -4.21 -3.29 1.32
CA GLY A 17 -3.11 -2.79 2.14
C GLY A 17 -3.49 -2.53 3.58
N VAL A 18 -2.55 -1.91 4.29
CA VAL A 18 -2.60 -1.69 5.74
C VAL A 18 -3.84 -0.93 6.23
N ILE A 19 -4.40 -0.05 5.39
CA ILE A 19 -5.57 0.78 5.72
C ILE A 19 -6.80 -0.10 5.98
N LEU A 20 -6.97 -1.18 5.22
CA LEU A 20 -8.12 -2.08 5.35
C LEU A 20 -8.16 -2.73 6.73
N PHE A 21 -7.01 -3.12 7.27
CA PHE A 21 -6.94 -3.85 8.55
C PHE A 21 -6.83 -2.92 9.77
N LEU A 22 -6.07 -1.83 9.70
CA LEU A 22 -5.83 -0.96 10.87
C LEU A 22 -6.74 0.26 10.98
N ARG A 23 -7.28 0.76 9.87
CA ARG A 23 -7.94 2.08 9.86
C ARG A 23 -9.41 2.03 9.46
N LEU A 24 -9.86 1.00 8.74
CA LEU A 24 -11.25 0.89 8.32
C LEU A 24 -12.23 0.82 9.50
N THR A 25 -11.90 0.04 10.53
CA THR A 25 -12.74 -0.10 11.74
C THR A 25 -12.88 1.24 12.49
N TRP A 26 -11.78 1.98 12.64
CA TRP A 26 -11.79 3.30 13.26
C TRP A 26 -12.53 4.35 12.42
N MET A 27 -12.39 4.31 11.09
CA MET A 27 -13.15 5.18 10.17
C MET A 27 -14.66 4.96 10.30
N VAL A 28 -15.10 3.70 10.30
CA VAL A 28 -16.53 3.35 10.47
C VAL A 28 -17.00 3.72 11.88
N GLY A 29 -16.16 3.53 12.91
CA GLY A 29 -16.49 3.86 14.29
C GLY A 29 -16.61 5.37 14.56
N THR A 30 -15.88 6.22 13.84
CA THR A 30 -15.90 7.68 14.04
C THR A 30 -16.92 8.40 13.17
N ALA A 31 -17.03 8.05 11.89
CA ALA A 31 -17.97 8.68 10.95
C ALA A 31 -19.37 8.04 10.97
N GLY A 32 -19.48 6.80 11.45
CA GLY A 32 -20.68 5.98 11.34
C GLY A 32 -20.80 5.30 9.97
N VAL A 33 -21.69 4.31 9.90
CA VAL A 33 -21.82 3.40 8.73
C VAL A 33 -22.19 4.16 7.45
N LEU A 34 -23.17 5.07 7.52
CA LEU A 34 -23.67 5.75 6.32
C LEU A 34 -22.62 6.68 5.70
N GLN A 35 -21.92 7.46 6.52
CA GLN A 35 -20.87 8.37 6.04
C GLN A 35 -19.64 7.59 5.56
N ALA A 36 -19.23 6.54 6.28
CA ALA A 36 -18.11 5.70 5.85
C ALA A 36 -18.39 5.02 4.49
N LEU A 37 -19.63 4.55 4.25
CA LEU A 37 -20.03 4.01 2.96
C LEU A 37 -19.93 5.07 1.85
N LEU A 38 -20.41 6.29 2.09
CA LEU A 38 -20.32 7.39 1.14
C LEU A 38 -18.87 7.75 0.79
N ILE A 39 -17.97 7.78 1.79
CA ILE A 39 -16.53 8.01 1.57
C ILE A 39 -15.95 6.94 0.64
N VAL A 40 -16.19 5.66 0.96
CA VAL A 40 -15.70 4.53 0.14
C VAL A 40 -16.27 4.60 -1.28
N LEU A 41 -17.55 4.95 -1.43
CA LEU A 41 -18.20 5.07 -2.74
C LEU A 41 -17.52 6.14 -3.61
N ILE A 42 -17.28 7.35 -3.06
CA ILE A 42 -16.63 8.44 -3.80
C ILE A 42 -15.22 8.05 -4.24
N CYS A 43 -14.42 7.45 -3.35
CA CYS A 43 -13.07 6.99 -3.67
C CYS A 43 -13.08 5.90 -4.76
N CYS A 44 -14.02 4.95 -4.68
CA CYS A 44 -14.18 3.90 -5.66
C CYS A 44 -14.59 4.47 -7.03
N CYS A 45 -15.55 5.40 -7.08
CA CYS A 45 -15.97 6.07 -8.31
C CYS A 45 -14.80 6.81 -8.98
N CYS A 46 -14.00 7.57 -8.21
CA CYS A 46 -12.83 8.27 -8.71
C CYS A 46 -11.80 7.31 -9.33
N THR A 47 -11.49 6.22 -8.63
CA THR A 47 -10.54 5.19 -9.09
C THR A 47 -11.07 4.47 -10.33
N LEU A 48 -12.38 4.18 -10.39
CA LEU A 48 -13.03 3.52 -11.52
C LEU A 48 -13.00 4.42 -12.77
N LEU A 49 -13.31 5.71 -12.64
CA LEU A 49 -13.19 6.66 -13.74
C LEU A 49 -11.75 6.74 -14.27
N THR A 50 -10.77 6.76 -13.37
CA THR A 50 -9.35 6.75 -13.73
C THR A 50 -8.95 5.45 -14.43
N ALA A 51 -9.49 4.30 -14.00
CA ALA A 51 -9.25 3.01 -14.65
C ALA A 51 -9.86 2.94 -16.06
N ILE A 52 -11.01 3.57 -16.29
CA ILE A 52 -11.62 3.69 -17.63
C ILE A 52 -10.71 4.53 -18.53
N SER A 53 -10.22 5.68 -18.05
CA SER A 53 -9.27 6.52 -18.80
C SER A 53 -7.97 5.76 -19.12
N MET A 54 -7.41 5.03 -18.15
CA MET A 54 -6.24 4.18 -18.37
C MET A 54 -6.51 3.06 -19.38
N SER A 55 -7.72 2.50 -19.40
CA SER A 55 -8.11 1.48 -20.38
C SER A 55 -8.14 2.05 -21.80
N ALA A 56 -8.61 3.29 -21.98
CA ALA A 56 -8.57 3.98 -23.27
C ALA A 56 -7.13 4.29 -23.73
N ILE A 57 -6.24 4.63 -22.80
CA ILE A 57 -4.80 4.81 -23.09
C ILE A 57 -4.17 3.49 -23.52
N ALA A 58 -4.48 2.39 -22.82
CA ALA A 58 -3.93 1.06 -23.09
C ALA A 58 -4.40 0.46 -24.42
N THR A 59 -5.55 0.90 -24.96
CA THR A 59 -6.04 0.48 -26.27
C THR A 59 -5.63 1.43 -27.39
N ASN A 60 -4.97 2.55 -27.08
CA ASN A 60 -4.52 3.52 -28.06
C ASN A 60 -3.11 3.17 -28.59
N GLY A 61 -3.07 2.59 -29.78
CA GLY A 61 -1.82 2.22 -30.45
C GLY A 61 -1.28 0.84 -30.07
N VAL A 62 -0.03 0.55 -30.47
CA VAL A 62 0.65 -0.70 -30.13
C VAL A 62 1.22 -0.58 -28.73
N VAL A 63 0.80 -1.46 -27.81
CA VAL A 63 1.30 -1.50 -26.42
C VAL A 63 2.68 -2.15 -26.41
N PRO A 64 3.78 -1.38 -26.30
CA PRO A 64 5.12 -1.95 -26.34
C PRO A 64 5.49 -2.42 -24.93
N ALA A 65 6.47 -3.32 -24.81
CA ALA A 65 6.97 -3.72 -23.50
C ALA A 65 7.65 -2.52 -22.80
N GLY A 66 7.10 -2.08 -21.66
CA GLY A 66 7.65 -0.93 -20.93
C GLY A 66 6.94 -0.50 -19.63
N GLY A 67 5.90 -1.21 -19.18
CA GLY A 67 5.14 -0.85 -17.99
C GLY A 67 4.26 0.40 -18.18
N SER A 68 3.71 0.91 -17.07
CA SER A 68 2.70 1.99 -17.08
C SER A 68 3.26 3.35 -17.51
N TYR A 69 4.47 3.73 -17.05
CA TYR A 69 5.11 4.99 -17.45
C TYR A 69 5.35 5.06 -18.97
N PHE A 70 5.88 3.98 -19.54
CA PHE A 70 6.16 3.93 -20.98
C PHE A 70 4.87 4.02 -21.80
N MET A 71 3.82 3.30 -21.39
CA MET A 71 2.50 3.36 -22.02
C MET A 71 1.92 4.79 -22.02
N ILE A 72 1.97 5.49 -20.88
CA ILE A 72 1.43 6.86 -20.75
C ILE A 72 2.24 7.86 -21.59
N SER A 73 3.57 7.80 -21.50
CA SER A 73 4.45 8.74 -22.20
C SER A 73 4.33 8.69 -23.73
N ARG A 74 4.00 7.52 -24.29
CA ARG A 74 3.78 7.32 -25.73
C ARG A 74 2.42 7.81 -26.21
N SER A 75 1.36 7.60 -25.42
CA SER A 75 0.00 7.97 -25.82
C SER A 75 -0.33 9.45 -25.56
N LEU A 76 0.25 10.05 -24.52
CA LEU A 76 -0.01 11.45 -24.12
C LEU A 76 1.15 12.41 -24.42
N GLY A 77 2.32 11.91 -24.82
CA GLY A 77 3.52 12.70 -25.08
C GLY A 77 4.47 12.82 -23.86
N PRO A 78 5.71 13.28 -24.10
CA PRO A 78 6.78 13.26 -23.10
C PRO A 78 6.54 14.21 -21.91
N GLU A 79 5.87 15.35 -22.14
CA GLU A 79 5.59 16.35 -21.11
C GLU A 79 4.61 15.81 -20.05
N PHE A 80 3.48 15.25 -20.51
CA PHE A 80 2.50 14.62 -19.63
C PHE A 80 3.04 13.34 -18.99
N GLY A 81 3.79 12.52 -19.75
CA GLY A 81 4.45 11.34 -19.22
C GLY A 81 5.40 11.66 -18.07
N GLY A 82 6.25 12.69 -18.22
CA GLY A 82 7.19 13.12 -17.19
C GLY A 82 6.51 13.61 -15.92
N ALA A 83 5.50 14.49 -16.04
CA ALA A 83 4.77 15.05 -14.90
C ALA A 83 4.03 13.95 -14.11
N VAL A 84 3.27 13.08 -14.80
CA VAL A 84 2.53 11.98 -14.17
C VAL A 84 3.50 10.97 -13.54
N GLY A 85 4.60 10.65 -14.23
CA GLY A 85 5.62 9.73 -13.73
C GLY A 85 6.27 10.20 -12.43
N LEU A 86 6.59 11.50 -12.33
CA LEU A 86 7.20 12.08 -11.12
C LEU A 86 6.23 12.09 -9.94
N CYS A 87 4.96 12.43 -10.18
CA CYS A 87 3.92 12.33 -9.15
C CYS A 87 3.70 10.88 -8.68
N PHE A 88 3.69 9.92 -9.59
CA PHE A 88 3.56 8.49 -9.25
C PHE A 88 4.77 7.95 -8.48
N TYR A 89 5.98 8.38 -8.85
CA TYR A 89 7.21 8.04 -8.13
C TYR A 89 7.19 8.55 -6.68
N LEU A 90 6.84 9.82 -6.48
CA LEU A 90 6.73 10.38 -5.13
C LEU A 90 5.60 9.71 -4.33
N GLY A 91 4.45 9.48 -4.96
CA GLY A 91 3.31 8.81 -4.32
C GLY A 91 3.67 7.40 -3.83
N THR A 92 4.32 6.59 -4.67
CA THR A 92 4.78 5.24 -4.28
C THR A 92 5.89 5.27 -3.23
N THR A 93 6.75 6.28 -3.24
CA THR A 93 7.77 6.48 -2.19
C THR A 93 7.13 6.75 -0.82
N PHE A 94 6.14 7.65 -0.76
CA PHE A 94 5.41 7.91 0.48
C PHE A 94 4.53 6.72 0.90
N ALA A 95 3.96 5.98 -0.04
CA ALA A 95 3.22 4.75 0.25
C ALA A 95 4.12 3.68 0.89
N ALA A 96 5.36 3.52 0.42
CA ALA A 96 6.32 2.62 1.04
C ALA A 96 6.61 2.99 2.50
N ALA A 97 6.80 4.28 2.79
CA ALA A 97 6.96 4.77 4.17
C ALA A 97 5.71 4.49 5.03
N MET A 98 4.51 4.67 4.48
CA MET A 98 3.26 4.36 5.16
C MET A 98 3.15 2.86 5.52
N TYR A 99 3.50 1.96 4.60
CA TYR A 99 3.46 0.52 4.88
C TYR A 99 4.47 0.11 5.95
N ILE A 100 5.68 0.70 5.95
CA ILE A 100 6.68 0.44 7.00
C ILE A 100 6.17 0.92 8.36
N LEU A 101 5.65 2.15 8.45
CA LEU A 101 5.11 2.67 9.71
C LEU A 101 3.95 1.82 10.23
N GLY A 102 3.05 1.38 9.33
CA GLY A 102 1.97 0.48 9.71
C GLY A 102 2.46 -0.90 10.18
N ALA A 103 3.53 -1.44 9.57
CA ALA A 103 4.15 -2.68 10.03
C ALA A 103 4.77 -2.53 11.44
N ILE A 104 5.42 -1.40 11.71
CA ILE A 104 5.98 -1.11 13.04
C ILE A 104 4.89 -0.88 14.08
N GLU A 105 3.78 -0.22 13.72
CA GLU A 105 2.60 -0.08 14.59
C GLU A 105 2.04 -1.46 14.98
N ILE A 106 1.94 -2.39 14.03
CA ILE A 106 1.50 -3.76 14.30
C ILE A 106 2.48 -4.48 15.23
N LEU A 107 3.77 -4.38 14.93
CA LEU A 107 4.84 -5.03 15.69
C LEU A 107 4.85 -4.58 17.15
N LEU A 108 4.88 -3.26 17.39
CA LEU A 108 5.03 -2.71 18.73
C LEU A 108 3.72 -2.74 19.54
N THR A 109 2.56 -2.68 18.89
CA THR A 109 1.28 -2.63 19.60
C THR A 109 0.69 -4.02 19.84
N TYR A 110 0.77 -4.92 18.86
CA TYR A 110 0.05 -6.19 18.91
C TYR A 110 0.94 -7.43 19.05
N ILE A 111 2.20 -7.40 18.56
CA ILE A 111 3.08 -8.58 18.57
C ILE A 111 4.04 -8.58 19.77
N ALA A 112 4.78 -7.49 19.95
CA ALA A 112 5.82 -7.39 20.96
C ALA A 112 5.83 -6.02 21.67
N PRO A 113 4.83 -5.73 22.54
CA PRO A 113 4.82 -4.55 23.39
C PRO A 113 6.08 -4.33 24.24
N PRO A 114 6.72 -5.36 24.84
CA PRO A 114 7.91 -5.14 25.66
C PRO A 114 9.15 -4.77 24.85
N ALA A 115 9.13 -4.88 23.51
CA ALA A 115 10.25 -4.47 22.67
C ALA A 115 10.39 -2.94 22.53
N ALA A 116 9.48 -2.14 23.08
CA ALA A 116 9.62 -0.68 23.06
C ALA A 116 10.91 -0.23 23.78
N ILE A 117 11.69 0.65 23.15
CA ILE A 117 12.97 1.15 23.68
C ILE A 117 12.71 2.34 24.63
N PHE A 118 11.81 3.23 24.22
CA PHE A 118 11.39 4.38 25.01
C PHE A 118 10.08 4.05 25.72
N TYR A 119 10.14 3.88 27.04
CA TYR A 119 8.94 3.74 27.88
C TYR A 119 8.53 5.12 28.42
N PRO A 120 7.23 5.45 28.40
CA PRO A 120 6.76 6.70 28.96
C PRO A 120 6.86 6.69 30.49
N SER A 121 7.47 7.72 31.07
CA SER A 121 7.53 7.93 32.52
C SER A 121 6.33 8.76 33.05
N GLY A 122 5.51 9.33 32.16
CA GLY A 122 4.30 10.10 32.49
C GLY A 122 3.30 10.18 31.33
N ALA A 123 2.04 10.54 31.60
CA ALA A 123 0.94 10.53 30.63
C ALA A 123 1.15 11.50 29.44
N HIS A 124 1.85 12.62 29.65
CA HIS A 124 2.14 13.59 28.59
C HIS A 124 3.32 13.16 27.69
N ASP A 125 4.13 12.19 28.13
CA ASP A 125 5.29 11.67 27.39
C ASP A 125 4.97 10.44 26.54
N THR A 126 3.78 9.86 26.67
CA THR A 126 3.34 8.66 25.93
C THR A 126 3.34 8.85 24.43
N SER A 127 2.87 10.01 23.94
CA SER A 127 2.88 10.32 22.51
C SER A 127 4.29 10.48 21.98
N ASN A 128 5.15 11.21 22.71
CA ASN A 128 6.54 11.45 22.34
C ASN A 128 7.38 10.17 22.33
N ALA A 129 7.21 9.31 23.34
CA ALA A 129 7.87 8.01 23.42
C ALA A 129 7.46 7.09 22.25
N THR A 130 6.16 7.04 21.94
CA THR A 130 5.64 6.24 20.81
C THR A 130 6.19 6.72 19.47
N LEU A 131 6.21 8.03 19.22
CA LEU A 131 6.77 8.61 18.00
C LEU A 131 8.27 8.33 17.86
N ASN A 132 9.03 8.43 18.95
CA ASN A 132 10.46 8.15 18.94
C ASN A 132 10.73 6.66 18.67
N ASN A 133 9.94 5.76 19.27
CA ASN A 133 10.01 4.33 18.95
C ASN A 133 9.73 4.07 17.46
N MET A 134 8.69 4.69 16.89
CA MET A 134 8.38 4.55 15.46
C MET A 134 9.49 5.07 14.54
N ARG A 135 10.18 6.15 14.91
CA ARG A 135 11.32 6.69 14.15
C ARG A 135 12.52 5.72 14.14
N VAL A 136 12.88 5.20 15.31
CA VAL A 136 14.01 4.26 15.44
C VAL A 136 13.72 2.95 14.72
N TYR A 137 12.61 2.29 15.03
CA TYR A 137 12.24 1.04 14.37
C TYR A 137 11.96 1.22 12.88
N GLY A 138 11.34 2.32 12.48
CA GLY A 138 11.06 2.63 11.08
C GLY A 138 12.34 2.80 10.25
N THR A 139 13.36 3.49 10.76
CA THR A 139 14.66 3.65 10.05
C THR A 139 15.43 2.34 9.97
N ILE A 140 15.43 1.53 11.02
CA ILE A 140 16.05 0.19 11.01
C ILE A 140 15.33 -0.71 9.97
N PHE A 141 14.00 -0.71 9.96
CA PHE A 141 13.23 -1.55 9.03
C PHE A 141 13.37 -1.08 7.58
N LEU A 142 13.41 0.23 7.35
CA LEU A 142 13.65 0.81 6.02
C LEU A 142 15.03 0.39 5.49
N THR A 143 16.09 0.56 6.27
CA THR A 143 17.45 0.16 5.87
C THR A 143 17.54 -1.34 5.57
N PHE A 144 16.91 -2.18 6.39
CA PHE A 144 16.80 -3.62 6.12
C PHE A 144 16.07 -3.93 4.82
N MET A 145 14.91 -3.32 4.57
CA MET A 145 14.16 -3.51 3.32
C MET A 145 14.96 -3.03 2.10
N THR A 146 15.69 -1.92 2.21
CA THR A 146 16.60 -1.46 1.16
C THR A 146 17.68 -2.50 0.85
N LEU A 147 18.30 -3.10 1.86
CA LEU A 147 19.27 -4.19 1.68
C LEU A 147 18.65 -5.42 0.99
N VAL A 148 17.44 -5.82 1.38
CA VAL A 148 16.72 -6.95 0.76
C VAL A 148 16.48 -6.69 -0.74
N VAL A 149 16.08 -5.47 -1.10
CA VAL A 149 15.89 -5.08 -2.50
C VAL A 149 17.22 -5.12 -3.28
N PHE A 150 18.33 -4.69 -2.66
CA PHE A 150 19.67 -4.77 -3.26
C PHE A 150 20.15 -6.21 -3.50
N VAL A 151 19.91 -7.14 -2.55
CA VAL A 151 20.37 -8.54 -2.66
C VAL A 151 19.67 -9.28 -3.80
N GLY A 152 18.40 -8.97 -4.08
CA GLY A 152 17.78 -9.41 -5.32
C GLY A 152 16.26 -9.47 -5.32
N VAL A 153 15.65 -8.68 -6.19
CA VAL A 153 14.19 -8.62 -6.45
C VAL A 153 13.61 -9.97 -6.94
N LYS A 154 14.45 -10.87 -7.46
CA LYS A 154 14.04 -12.21 -7.91
C LYS A 154 13.40 -13.03 -6.78
N TYR A 155 13.93 -12.92 -5.56
CA TYR A 155 13.37 -13.61 -4.39
C TYR A 155 12.00 -13.02 -4.02
N VAL A 156 11.92 -11.70 -3.95
CA VAL A 156 10.68 -10.97 -3.62
C VAL A 156 9.55 -11.36 -4.56
N ASN A 157 9.83 -11.45 -5.87
CA ASN A 157 8.83 -11.82 -6.86
C ASN A 157 8.33 -13.27 -6.70
N LYS A 158 9.16 -14.18 -6.19
CA LYS A 158 8.76 -15.56 -5.89
C LYS A 158 7.86 -15.64 -4.65
N PHE A 159 8.07 -14.76 -3.66
CA PHE A 159 7.23 -14.65 -2.47
C PHE A 159 5.93 -13.86 -2.69
N ALA A 160 5.77 -13.17 -3.82
CA ALA A 160 4.58 -12.36 -4.10
C ALA A 160 3.27 -13.16 -3.97
N SER A 161 3.24 -14.40 -4.48
CA SER A 161 2.07 -15.29 -4.38
C SER A 161 1.72 -15.66 -2.94
N LEU A 162 2.72 -15.79 -2.07
CA LEU A 162 2.52 -16.05 -0.64
C LEU A 162 1.84 -14.86 0.04
N PHE A 163 2.29 -13.63 -0.23
CA PHE A 163 1.67 -12.43 0.34
C PHE A 163 0.21 -12.27 -0.09
N LEU A 164 -0.10 -12.55 -1.36
CA LEU A 164 -1.49 -12.55 -1.83
C LEU A 164 -2.34 -13.61 -1.12
N ALA A 165 -1.81 -14.82 -0.93
CA ALA A 165 -2.52 -15.87 -0.19
C ALA A 165 -2.83 -15.44 1.25
N CYS A 166 -1.87 -14.80 1.95
CA CYS A 166 -2.09 -14.27 3.29
C CYS A 166 -3.24 -13.25 3.32
N VAL A 167 -3.27 -12.30 2.39
CA VAL A 167 -4.34 -11.28 2.33
C VAL A 167 -5.71 -11.92 2.12
N ILE A 168 -5.83 -12.87 1.20
CA ILE A 168 -7.10 -13.56 0.91
C ILE A 168 -7.58 -14.34 2.15
N ILE A 169 -6.69 -15.08 2.80
CA ILE A 169 -7.02 -15.85 4.01
C ILE A 169 -7.48 -14.90 5.14
N SER A 170 -6.80 -13.76 5.32
CA SER A 170 -7.20 -12.76 6.32
C SER A 170 -8.60 -12.20 6.04
N ILE A 171 -8.93 -11.88 4.78
CA ILE A 171 -10.27 -11.40 4.41
C ILE A 171 -11.34 -12.47 4.66
N LEU A 172 -11.09 -13.72 4.23
CA LEU A 172 -12.02 -14.83 4.48
C LEU A 172 -12.24 -15.08 5.97
N SER A 173 -11.18 -14.95 6.79
CA SER A 173 -11.30 -15.07 8.25
C SER A 173 -12.17 -13.98 8.86
N ILE A 174 -12.14 -12.76 8.32
CA ILE A 174 -13.03 -11.67 8.78
C ILE A 174 -14.48 -12.02 8.45
N TYR A 175 -14.76 -12.52 7.24
CA TYR A 175 -16.11 -12.94 6.84
C TYR A 175 -16.63 -14.16 7.61
N ALA A 176 -15.75 -15.08 8.00
CA ALA A 176 -16.15 -16.25 8.78
C ALA A 176 -16.38 -15.92 10.26
N GLY A 177 -15.68 -14.90 10.78
CA GLY A 177 -15.76 -14.49 12.18
C GLY A 177 -16.73 -13.34 12.49
N GLY A 178 -17.19 -12.60 11.48
CA GLY A 178 -18.19 -11.53 11.60
C GLY A 178 -19.59 -12.03 11.32
#